data_AF-A0A662FF94-F1
#
_entry.id   AF-A0A662FF94-F1
#
_cell.length_a   1.000
_cell.length_b   1.000
_cell.length_c   1.000
_cell.angle_alpha   90.00
_cell.angle_beta   90.00
_cell.angle_gamma   90.00
#
_symmetry.space_group_name_H-M   'P 1'
#
loop_
_entity.id
_entity.type
_entity.pdbx_description
1 polymer ?
#
loop_
_entity_poly.entity_id
_entity_poly.type
_entity_poly.pdbx_seq_one_letter_code
_entity_poly.pdbx_strand_id
1 'polypeptide(L)'
;MAVLNTRYIGKGVAELVKYIDKCLDAGGFPIVVTRYAGARIRGPDGTPAVVVRCFGRREQVPGGVIYGLPEDVIKKAEEFVGDWKWILAEYGHLVED
;
A
#
# COMPACT_ATOMS: atom_id res chain seq x y z
N MET A 1 4.63 23.10 2.62
CA MET A 1 4.22 21.68 2.76
C MET A 1 4.97 21.11 3.95
N ALA A 2 4.28 20.67 4.99
CA ALA A 2 4.95 19.97 6.09
C ALA A 2 5.56 18.68 5.53
N VAL A 3 6.88 18.58 5.53
CA VAL A 3 7.58 17.34 5.19
C VAL A 3 7.32 16.39 6.36
N LEU A 4 6.24 15.61 6.27
CA LEU A 4 6.11 14.45 7.13
C LEU A 4 7.35 13.60 6.90
N ASN A 5 8.12 13.33 7.96
CA ASN A 5 9.25 12.39 7.91
C ASN A 5 8.67 10.98 7.77
N THR A 6 8.20 10.68 6.57
CA THR A 6 7.45 9.48 6.22
C THR A 6 8.39 8.45 5.64
N ARG A 7 8.34 7.22 6.16
CA ARG A 7 9.12 6.10 5.64
C ARG A 7 8.55 5.63 4.30
N TYR A 8 9.15 6.04 3.19
CA TYR A 8 8.86 5.48 1.87
C TYR A 8 9.54 4.11 1.73
N ILE A 9 8.78 3.10 1.33
CA ILE A 9 9.27 1.71 1.25
C ILE A 9 9.20 1.12 -0.16
N GLY A 10 8.59 1.81 -1.11
CA GLY A 10 8.49 1.35 -2.50
C GLY A 10 7.75 2.34 -3.40
N LYS A 11 7.81 2.09 -4.71
CA LYS A 11 7.13 2.86 -5.75
C LYS A 11 6.41 1.93 -6.72
N GLY A 12 5.17 2.27 -7.09
CA GLY A 12 4.35 1.55 -8.06
C GLY A 12 3.54 0.39 -7.46
N VAL A 13 2.66 -0.17 -8.29
CA VAL A 13 1.73 -1.24 -7.89
C VAL A 13 2.45 -2.54 -7.55
N ALA A 14 3.56 -2.84 -8.22
CA ALA A 14 4.36 -4.04 -7.93
C ALA A 14 4.87 -4.05 -6.48
N GLU A 15 5.33 -2.92 -5.94
CA GLU A 15 5.77 -2.85 -4.54
C GLU A 15 4.59 -2.96 -3.55
N LEU A 16 3.39 -2.52 -3.94
CA LEU A 16 2.18 -2.72 -3.15
C LEU A 16 1.82 -4.21 -3.05
N VAL A 17 1.85 -4.93 -4.18
CA VAL A 17 1.61 -6.37 -4.23
C VAL A 17 2.66 -7.13 -3.42
N LYS A 18 3.96 -6.86 -3.62
CA LYS A 18 5.05 -7.46 -2.83
C LYS A 18 4.87 -7.26 -1.33
N TYR A 19 4.38 -6.10 -0.90
CA TYR A 19 4.13 -5.86 0.51
C TYR A 19 2.97 -6.71 1.04
N ILE A 20 1.88 -6.81 0.27
CA ILE A 20 0.71 -7.62 0.61
C ILE A 20 1.13 -9.09 0.75
N ASP A 21 1.85 -9.63 -0.23
CA ASP A 21 2.32 -11.02 -0.22
C ASP A 21 3.22 -11.30 0.98
N LYS A 22 4.24 -10.46 1.22
CA LYS A 22 5.12 -10.58 2.39
C LYS A 22 4.33 -10.58 3.70
N CYS A 23 3.27 -9.78 3.81
CA CYS A 23 2.45 -9.75 5.00
C CYS A 23 1.64 -11.03 5.18
N LEU A 24 1.07 -11.56 4.10
CA LEU A 24 0.31 -12.81 4.10
C LEU A 24 1.21 -14.02 4.39
N ASP A 25 2.40 -14.08 3.78
CA ASP A 25 3.40 -15.14 4.00
C ASP A 25 3.88 -15.19 5.46
N ALA A 26 3.98 -14.02 6.11
CA ALA A 26 4.28 -13.93 7.53
C ALA A 26 3.08 -14.36 8.42
N GLY A 27 1.92 -14.64 7.86
CA GLY A 27 0.67 -14.95 8.58
C GLY A 27 0.02 -13.73 9.21
N GLY A 28 0.23 -12.54 8.64
CA GLY A 28 -0.40 -11.29 9.04
C GLY A 28 -1.58 -10.89 8.16
N PHE A 29 -2.21 -9.76 8.49
CA PHE A 29 -3.30 -9.20 7.70
C PHE A 29 -2.89 -7.84 7.11
N PRO A 30 -2.78 -7.71 5.78
CA PRO A 30 -2.37 -6.46 5.16
C PRO A 30 -3.49 -5.42 5.25
N ILE A 31 -3.11 -4.20 5.62
CA ILE A 31 -3.99 -3.03 5.70
C ILE A 31 -3.43 -1.98 4.75
N VAL A 32 -4.27 -1.55 3.80
CA VAL A 32 -3.97 -0.47 2.86
C VAL A 32 -4.79 0.75 3.25
N VAL A 33 -4.12 1.86 3.54
CA VAL A 33 -4.72 3.13 3.97
C VAL A 33 -4.51 4.16 2.88
N THR A 34 -5.60 4.57 2.24
CA THR A 34 -5.62 5.56 1.14
C THR A 34 -5.73 7.01 1.62
N ARG A 35 -6.20 7.20 2.86
CA ARG A 35 -6.38 8.51 3.50
C ARG A 35 -5.86 8.51 4.93
N TYR A 36 -5.27 9.62 5.34
CA TYR A 36 -4.87 9.86 6.72
C TYR A 36 -5.44 11.18 7.20
N ALA A 37 -6.19 11.17 8.30
CA ALA A 37 -6.94 12.33 8.79
C ALA A 37 -7.83 12.98 7.71
N GLY A 38 -8.47 12.16 6.86
CA GLY A 38 -9.33 12.62 5.76
C GLY A 38 -8.60 13.09 4.49
N ALA A 39 -7.30 13.36 4.57
CA ALA A 39 -6.48 13.79 3.43
C ALA A 39 -5.94 12.60 2.64
N ARG A 40 -5.87 12.75 1.31
CA ARG A 40 -5.17 11.80 0.45
C ARG A 40 -3.67 11.90 0.66
N ILE A 41 -3.02 10.74 0.66
CA ILE A 41 -1.58 10.63 0.83
C ILE A 41 -0.93 10.83 -0.55
N ARG A 42 0.13 11.62 -0.58
CA ARG A 42 0.90 11.90 -1.81
C ARG A 42 2.35 11.52 -1.59
N GLY A 43 2.98 10.99 -2.65
CA GLY A 43 4.40 10.72 -2.68
C GLY A 43 5.25 11.99 -2.76
N PRO A 44 6.59 11.85 -2.70
CA PRO A 44 7.52 12.97 -2.81
C PRO A 44 7.49 13.62 -4.20
N ASP A 45 7.01 12.90 -5.23
CA ASP A 45 6.81 13.37 -6.60
C ASP A 45 5.37 13.85 -6.87
N GLY A 46 4.54 13.99 -5.84
CA GLY A 46 3.15 14.43 -5.95
C GLY A 46 2.17 13.35 -6.45
N THR A 47 2.67 12.15 -6.75
CA THR A 47 1.82 11.04 -7.19
C THR A 47 0.94 10.50 -6.05
N PRO A 48 -0.17 9.80 -6.38
CA PRO A 48 -0.96 9.09 -5.37
C PRO A 48 -0.12 8.06 -4.59
N ALA A 49 -0.44 7.91 -3.31
CA ALA A 49 0.26 7.02 -2.40
C ALA A 49 -0.70 6.41 -1.36
N VAL A 50 -0.25 5.32 -0.74
CA VAL A 50 -0.95 4.64 0.37
C VAL A 50 0.01 4.38 1.52
N VAL A 51 -0.52 4.31 2.74
CA VAL A 51 0.20 3.73 3.88
C VAL A 51 -0.19 2.26 3.95
N VAL A 52 0.82 1.39 4.01
CA VAL A 52 0.62 -0.05 4.21
C VAL A 52 1.05 -0.45 5.61
N ARG A 53 0.32 -1.39 6.22
CA ARG A 53 0.61 -1.96 7.53
C ARG A 53 0.32 -3.45 7.52
N CYS A 54 1.07 -4.22 8.30
CA CYS A 54 0.84 -5.65 8.47
C CYS A 54 0.36 -5.94 9.89
N PHE A 55 -0.94 -6.17 10.05
CA PHE A 55 -1.54 -6.45 11.35
C PHE A 55 -1.13 -7.84 11.84
N GLY A 56 -0.76 -7.95 13.11
CA GLY A 56 -0.25 -9.18 13.72
C GLY A 56 1.24 -9.48 13.45
N ARG A 57 1.87 -8.85 12.45
CA ARG A 57 3.26 -9.14 12.02
C ARG A 57 4.12 -7.91 11.72
N ARG A 58 3.81 -6.74 12.31
CA ARG A 58 4.52 -5.46 12.06
C ARG A 58 6.04 -5.54 12.26
N GLU A 59 6.52 -6.28 13.25
CA GLU A 59 7.95 -6.38 13.54
C GLU A 59 8.72 -7.10 12.43
N GLN A 60 8.07 -8.08 11.79
CA GLN A 60 8.62 -8.87 10.69
C GLN A 60 8.42 -8.19 9.34
N VAL A 61 7.27 -7.54 9.16
CA VAL A 61 6.89 -6.79 7.94
C VAL A 61 6.55 -5.35 8.32
N PRO A 62 7.56 -4.46 8.44
CA PRO A 62 7.33 -3.08 8.82
C PRO A 62 6.58 -2.31 7.74
N GLY A 63 5.50 -1.64 8.16
CA GLY A 63 4.73 -0.75 7.28
C GLY A 63 5.47 0.52 6.88
N GLY A 64 4.89 1.23 5.91
CA GLY A 64 5.44 2.46 5.34
C GLY A 64 4.54 3.03 4.26
N VAL A 65 5.08 3.91 3.42
CA VAL A 65 4.38 4.51 2.29
C VAL A 65 4.87 3.95 0.97
N ILE A 66 3.91 3.57 0.13
CA ILE A 66 4.13 3.19 -1.26
C ILE A 66 3.47 4.27 -2.12
N TYR A 67 4.24 4.86 -3.03
CA TYR A 67 3.83 5.99 -3.88
C TYR A 67 3.97 5.64 -5.36
N GLY A 68 3.69 6.58 -6.26
CA GLY A 68 3.72 6.33 -7.70
C GLY A 68 2.58 5.42 -8.15
N LEU A 69 1.46 5.42 -7.42
CA LEU A 69 0.31 4.59 -7.74
C LEU A 69 -0.58 5.29 -8.77
N PRO A 70 -1.16 4.55 -9.72
CA PRO A 70 -2.21 5.06 -10.58
C PRO A 70 -3.41 5.57 -9.75
N GLU A 71 -4.09 6.60 -10.26
CA GLU A 71 -5.19 7.27 -9.56
C GLU A 71 -6.44 6.38 -9.45
N ASP A 72 -6.68 5.54 -10.45
CA ASP A 72 -7.72 4.52 -10.50
C ASP A 72 -7.52 3.43 -9.45
N VAL A 73 -6.28 2.99 -9.21
CA VAL A 73 -5.95 2.06 -8.11
C VAL A 73 -6.37 2.62 -6.76
N ILE A 74 -6.12 3.92 -6.52
CA ILE A 74 -6.53 4.57 -5.26
C ILE A 74 -8.06 4.65 -5.14
N LYS A 75 -8.75 5.02 -6.22
CA LYS A 75 -10.23 5.09 -6.20
C LYS A 75 -10.85 3.74 -5.90
N LYS A 76 -10.36 2.68 -6.55
CA LYS A 76 -10.82 1.31 -6.30
C LYS A 76 -10.50 0.88 -4.87
N ALA A 77 -9.30 1.20 -4.36
CA ALA A 77 -8.95 0.95 -2.96
C ALA A 77 -9.85 1.70 -1.96
N GLU A 78 -10.35 2.89 -2.32
CA GLU A 78 -11.33 3.66 -1.53
C GLU A 78 -12.75 3.05 -1.60
N GLU A 79 -13.09 2.27 -2.63
CA GLU A 79 -14.37 1.53 -2.71
C GLU A 79 -14.33 0.23 -1.89
N PHE A 80 -13.17 -0.42 -1.85
CA PHE A 80 -12.94 -1.69 -1.14
C PHE A 80 -12.15 -1.50 0.16
N VAL A 81 -12.48 -0.47 0.95
CA VAL A 81 -11.72 -0.11 2.17
C VAL A 81 -11.52 -1.33 3.07
N GLY A 82 -10.25 -1.69 3.30
CA GLY A 82 -9.86 -2.79 4.17
C GLY A 82 -9.87 -4.17 3.52
N ASP A 83 -10.34 -4.31 2.28
CA ASP A 83 -10.23 -5.55 1.50
C ASP A 83 -9.05 -5.48 0.54
N TRP A 84 -8.06 -6.35 0.74
CA TRP A 84 -6.84 -6.45 -0.07
C TRP A 84 -6.97 -7.47 -1.21
N LYS A 85 -8.00 -8.33 -1.20
CA LYS A 85 -8.08 -9.48 -2.11
C LYS A 85 -8.20 -9.07 -3.58
N TRP A 86 -8.91 -7.97 -3.86
CA TRP A 86 -9.04 -7.45 -5.22
C TRP A 86 -7.70 -7.00 -5.80
N ILE A 87 -6.77 -6.52 -4.96
CA ILE A 87 -5.44 -6.09 -5.39
C ILE A 87 -4.66 -7.28 -5.93
N LEU A 88 -4.68 -8.41 -5.23
CA LEU A 88 -3.99 -9.62 -5.69
C LEU A 88 -4.65 -10.21 -6.93
N ALA A 89 -5.98 -10.25 -6.97
CA ALA A 89 -6.72 -10.78 -8.12
C ALA A 89 -6.40 -10.02 -9.42
N GLU A 90 -6.15 -8.71 -9.33
CA GLU A 90 -5.89 -7.86 -10.49
C GLU A 90 -4.40 -7.72 -10.81
N TYR A 91 -3.54 -7.61 -9.79
CA TYR A 91 -2.13 -7.23 -9.97
C TYR A 91 -1.11 -8.27 -9.48
N GLY A 92 -1.55 -9.43 -8.95
CA GLY A 92 -0.66 -10.50 -8.50
C GLY A 92 0.36 -10.92 -9.57
N HIS A 93 -0.07 -10.93 -10.83
CA HIS A 93 0.78 -11.24 -11.99
C HIS A 93 1.99 -10.31 -12.18
N LEU A 94 2.04 -9.14 -11.52
CA LEU A 94 3.17 -8.22 -11.62
C LEU A 94 4.41 -8.69 -10.85
N VAL A 95 4.28 -9.73 -10.03
CA VAL A 95 5.36 -10.26 -9.18
C VAL A 95 5.61 -11.75 -9.37
N GLU A 96 4.88 -12.39 -10.29
CA GLU A 96 5.10 -13.76 -10.73
C GLU A 96 6.19 -13.77 -11.82
N ASP A 97 7.10 -14.76 -11.79
CA ASP A 97 8.20 -14.93 -12.76
C ASP A 97 7.71 -15.42 -14.15
#